data_AF-A0A6L3SRI3-F1
#
_entry.id   AF-A0A6L3SRI3-F1
#
_cell.length_a   1.000
_cell.length_b   1.000
_cell.length_c   1.000
_cell.angle_alpha   90.00
_cell.angle_beta   90.00
_cell.angle_gamma   90.00
#
_symmetry.space_group_name_H-M   'P 1'
#
loop_
_entity.id
_entity.type
_entity.pdbx_description
1 polymer ?
#
loop_
_entity_poly.entity_id
_entity_poly.type
_entity_poly.pdbx_seq_one_letter_code
_entity_poly.pdbx_strand_id
1 'polypeptide(L)'
;MSKNVGGNWNAVQSNGPIVNFRLQQNDDRLQGVGTHSNGSVSGTGNGSVSDTGFLFVIDWSNESKGEYNGIFGLDGRLTGITFDRNQPDSQATWHSTKVFES
;
A
#
# COMPACT_ATOMS: atom_id res chain seq x y z
N MET A 1 -13.22 0.87 14.90
CA MET A 1 -13.38 -0.20 13.88
C MET A 1 -12.64 0.33 12.69
N SER A 2 -11.59 -0.36 12.27
CA SER A 2 -10.72 0.12 11.20
C SER A 2 -11.49 0.25 9.89
N LYS A 3 -11.13 1.25 9.08
CA LYS A 3 -11.74 1.42 7.75
C LYS A 3 -11.44 0.20 6.87
N ASN A 4 -12.39 -0.16 6.02
CA ASN A 4 -12.21 -1.27 5.09
C ASN A 4 -11.35 -0.83 3.88
N VAL A 5 -10.09 -1.23 3.88
CA VAL A 5 -9.10 -1.01 2.82
C VAL A 5 -8.95 -2.21 1.88
N GLY A 6 -9.79 -3.24 2.04
CA GLY A 6 -9.84 -4.39 1.14
C GLY A 6 -10.27 -4.06 -0.30
N GLY A 7 -10.10 -5.05 -1.17
CA GLY A 7 -10.43 -4.99 -2.59
C GLY A 7 -9.27 -4.48 -3.45
N ASN A 8 -9.63 -3.91 -4.59
CA ASN A 8 -8.65 -3.49 -5.61
C ASN A 8 -8.59 -1.97 -5.69
N TRP A 9 -7.39 -1.41 -5.57
CA TRP A 9 -7.16 0.04 -5.66
C TRP A 9 -5.70 0.33 -5.98
N ASN A 10 -5.40 1.56 -6.39
CA ASN A 10 -4.03 1.95 -6.74
C ASN A 10 -3.41 2.87 -5.69
N ALA A 11 -2.12 2.68 -5.41
CA ALA A 11 -1.27 3.69 -4.80
C ALA A 11 -0.41 4.35 -5.86
N VAL A 12 -0.46 5.67 -5.95
CA VAL A 12 0.32 6.47 -6.90
C VAL A 12 1.51 7.04 -6.14
N GLN A 13 2.72 6.65 -6.52
CA GLN A 13 3.95 7.15 -5.92
C GLN A 13 4.41 8.43 -6.64
N SER A 14 5.00 9.37 -5.90
CA SER A 14 5.49 10.65 -6.41
C SER A 14 6.67 10.53 -7.39
N ASN A 15 7.40 9.41 -7.35
CA ASN A 15 8.50 9.10 -8.26
C ASN A 15 8.03 8.34 -9.53
N GLY A 16 6.73 8.14 -9.74
CA GLY A 16 6.16 7.63 -11.00
C GLY A 16 5.44 6.27 -10.92
N PRO A 17 5.96 5.24 -10.21
CA PRO A 17 5.28 3.95 -10.08
C PRO A 17 3.85 4.07 -9.57
N ILE A 18 2.96 3.28 -10.18
CA ILE A 18 1.61 3.05 -9.69
C ILE A 18 1.53 1.60 -9.27
N VAL A 19 1.16 1.35 -8.02
CA VAL A 19 0.99 -0.01 -7.48
C VAL A 19 -0.48 -0.34 -7.44
N ASN A 20 -0.88 -1.37 -8.18
CA ASN A 20 -2.19 -1.98 -8.05
C ASN A 20 -2.19 -2.95 -6.86
N PHE A 21 -2.92 -2.60 -5.81
CA PHE A 21 -3.17 -3.47 -4.68
C PHE A 21 -4.42 -4.30 -4.92
N ARG A 22 -4.33 -5.59 -4.57
CA ARG A 22 -5.48 -6.49 -4.41
C ARG A 22 -5.40 -7.10 -3.02
N LEU A 23 -6.12 -6.52 -2.07
CA LEU A 23 -6.03 -6.84 -0.65
C LEU A 23 -7.28 -7.57 -0.16
N GLN A 24 -7.06 -8.54 0.71
CA GLN A 24 -8.05 -9.11 1.59
C GLN A 24 -7.81 -8.56 2.99
N GLN A 25 -8.87 -8.04 3.60
CA GLN A 25 -8.87 -7.57 4.98
C GLN A 25 -9.69 -8.52 5.83
N ASN A 26 -9.11 -8.96 6.94
CA ASN A 26 -9.78 -9.73 7.98
C ASN A 26 -9.51 -9.01 9.31
N ASP A 27 -10.52 -8.35 9.85
CA ASP A 27 -10.39 -7.36 10.92
C ASP A 27 -9.30 -6.31 10.60
N ASP A 28 -8.31 -6.16 11.46
CA ASP A 28 -7.18 -5.24 11.30
C ASP A 28 -6.03 -5.84 10.49
N ARG A 29 -6.14 -7.10 10.04
CA ARG A 29 -5.07 -7.80 9.31
C ARG A 29 -5.29 -7.72 7.81
N LEU A 30 -4.21 -7.44 7.09
CA LEU A 30 -4.17 -7.39 5.62
C LEU A 30 -3.30 -8.50 5.05
N GLN A 31 -3.75 -9.07 3.94
CA GLN A 31 -2.97 -9.96 3.09
C GLN A 31 -3.33 -9.69 1.64
N GLY A 32 -2.40 -9.85 0.70
CA GLY A 32 -2.73 -9.64 -0.70
C GLY A 32 -1.53 -9.58 -1.61
N VAL A 33 -1.76 -8.99 -2.78
CA VAL A 33 -0.72 -8.78 -3.79
C VAL A 33 -0.61 -7.32 -4.20
N GLY A 34 0.61 -6.90 -4.49
CA GLY A 34 0.90 -5.67 -5.21
C GLY A 34 1.39 -5.99 -6.62
N THR A 35 1.07 -5.13 -7.58
CA THR A 35 1.61 -5.22 -8.95
C THR A 35 1.90 -3.83 -9.47
N HIS A 36 3.11 -3.58 -9.94
CA HIS A 36 3.41 -2.33 -10.65
C HIS A 36 2.54 -2.23 -11.90
N SER A 37 2.04 -1.05 -12.25
CA SER A 37 1.05 -0.86 -13.33
C SER A 37 1.50 -1.32 -14.70
N ASN A 38 2.81 -1.41 -14.94
CA ASN A 38 3.40 -1.97 -16.15
C ASN A 38 3.40 -3.52 -16.18
N GLY A 39 2.94 -4.17 -15.11
CA GLY A 39 2.84 -5.62 -14.97
C GLY A 39 4.17 -6.36 -14.76
N SER A 40 5.32 -5.67 -14.77
CA SER A 40 6.64 -6.32 -14.80
C SER A 40 7.14 -6.77 -13.43
N VAL A 41 6.59 -6.20 -12.35
CA VAL A 41 6.96 -6.51 -10.97
C VAL A 41 5.69 -6.76 -10.17
N SER A 42 5.61 -7.91 -9.52
CA SER A 42 4.51 -8.25 -8.61
C SER A 42 5.04 -8.88 -7.34
N GLY A 43 4.24 -8.89 -6.29
CA GLY A 43 4.67 -9.42 -5.00
C GLY A 43 3.49 -9.75 -4.11
N THR A 44 3.71 -10.66 -3.18
CA THR A 44 2.77 -10.94 -2.09
C THR A 44 3.15 -10.14 -0.87
N GLY A 45 2.15 -9.73 -0.10
CA GLY A 45 2.37 -8.92 1.08
C GLY A 45 1.39 -9.19 2.20
N ASN A 46 1.77 -8.68 3.36
CA ASN A 46 0.96 -8.69 4.56
C ASN A 46 1.08 -7.35 5.28
N GLY A 47 0.10 -7.04 6.11
CA GLY A 47 0.06 -5.78 6.81
C GLY A 47 -1.05 -5.68 7.82
N SER A 48 -1.30 -4.46 8.25
CA SER A 48 -2.39 -4.12 9.15
C SER A 48 -3.00 -2.77 8.82
N VAL A 49 -4.22 -2.58 9.27
CA VAL A 49 -4.94 -1.30 9.24
C VAL A 49 -5.46 -1.02 10.65
N SER A 50 -5.47 0.24 11.03
CA SER A 50 -6.06 0.72 12.28
C SER A 50 -7.05 1.85 11.99
N ASP A 51 -7.64 2.42 13.03
CA ASP A 51 -8.50 3.59 12.88
C ASP A 51 -7.74 4.81 12.29
N THR A 52 -6.42 4.88 12.46
CA THR A 52 -5.60 6.04 12.06
C THR A 52 -4.70 5.79 10.86
N GLY A 53 -4.42 4.54 10.50
CA GLY A 53 -3.40 4.28 9.49
C GLY A 53 -3.39 2.89 8.88
N PHE A 54 -2.43 2.73 7.98
CA PHE A 54 -2.22 1.59 7.10
C PHE A 54 -0.73 1.26 7.07
N LEU A 55 -0.42 -0.02 7.25
CA LEU A 55 0.91 -0.58 7.01
C LEU A 55 0.77 -1.80 6.11
N PHE A 56 1.53 -1.85 5.01
CA PHE A 56 1.60 -3.03 4.18
C PHE A 56 3.01 -3.25 3.64
N VAL A 57 3.49 -4.48 3.74
CA VAL A 57 4.84 -4.87 3.34
C VAL A 57 4.72 -5.89 2.22
N ILE A 58 5.41 -5.65 1.12
CA ILE A 58 5.44 -6.53 -0.06
C ILE A 58 6.85 -7.05 -0.26
N ASP A 59 6.96 -8.36 -0.43
CA ASP A 59 8.14 -9.00 -0.99
C ASP A 59 7.94 -9.08 -2.52
N TRP A 60 8.72 -8.30 -3.27
CA TRP A 60 8.58 -8.15 -4.71
C TRP A 60 9.35 -9.23 -5.47
N SER A 61 8.89 -9.56 -6.68
CA SER A 61 9.51 -10.54 -7.57
C SER A 61 10.92 -10.17 -8.07
N ASN A 62 11.33 -8.92 -7.87
CA ASN A 62 12.68 -8.42 -8.17
C ASN A 62 13.57 -8.34 -6.92
N GLU A 63 13.21 -9.07 -5.85
CA GLU A 63 13.96 -9.19 -4.58
C GLU A 63 13.96 -7.92 -3.71
N SER A 64 13.38 -6.81 -4.16
CA SER A 64 13.14 -5.63 -3.32
C SER A 64 12.02 -5.89 -2.30
N LYS A 65 12.01 -5.13 -1.20
CA LYS A 65 11.00 -5.28 -0.15
C LYS A 65 10.35 -3.94 0.17
N GLY A 66 9.22 -3.66 -0.46
CA GLY A 66 8.52 -2.38 -0.29
C GLY A 66 7.70 -2.33 0.99
N GLU A 67 7.88 -1.27 1.78
CA GLU A 67 6.99 -0.94 2.91
C GLU A 67 6.14 0.28 2.56
N TYR A 68 4.84 0.21 2.82
CA TYR A 68 3.87 1.28 2.57
C TYR A 68 3.24 1.68 3.90
N ASN A 69 3.57 2.88 4.37
CA ASN A 69 2.97 3.50 5.55
C ASN A 69 2.03 4.61 5.09
N GLY A 70 0.79 4.62 5.58
CA GLY A 70 -0.18 5.65 5.24
C GLY A 70 -1.11 6.01 6.38
N ILE A 71 -1.68 7.21 6.29
CA ILE A 71 -2.72 7.74 7.19
C ILE A 71 -3.96 8.14 6.38
N PHE A 72 -5.13 8.08 7.01
CA PHE A 72 -6.36 8.53 6.37
C PHE A 72 -6.44 10.06 6.40
N GLY A 73 -6.48 10.68 5.23
CA GLY A 73 -6.76 12.09 5.05
C GLY A 73 -8.24 12.43 5.32
N LEU A 74 -8.51 13.73 5.49
CA LEU A 74 -9.87 14.26 5.64
C LEU A 74 -10.73 14.06 4.38
N ASP A 75 -10.08 13.85 3.23
CA ASP A 75 -10.69 13.49 1.96
C ASP A 75 -11.01 11.98 1.84
N GLY A 76 -10.76 11.21 2.92
CA GLY A 76 -10.94 9.78 2.99
C GLY A 76 -9.90 8.97 2.22
N ARG A 77 -8.87 9.59 1.63
CA ARG A 77 -7.79 8.88 0.93
C ARG A 77 -6.68 8.49 1.89
N LEU A 78 -5.94 7.44 1.57
CA LEU A 78 -4.66 7.19 2.22
C LEU A 78 -3.59 8.08 1.58
N THR A 79 -2.77 8.70 2.41
CA THR A 79 -1.54 9.38 1.99
C THR A 79 -0.39 8.93 2.87
N GLY A 80 0.82 8.87 2.34
CA GLY A 80 1.88 8.20 3.07
C GLY A 80 3.26 8.25 2.44
N ILE A 81 4.16 7.46 3.03
CA ILE A 81 5.50 7.20 2.54
C ILE A 81 5.67 5.72 2.20
N THR A 82 6.50 5.44 1.22
CA THR A 82 6.99 4.09 0.92
C THR A 82 8.49 4.12 0.76
N PHE A 83 9.14 3.01 1.13
CA PHE A 83 10.56 2.82 0.95
C PHE A 83 10.89 1.34 0.73
N ASP A 84 12.02 1.06 0.08
CA ASP A 84 12.59 -0.28 0.04
C ASP A 84 13.31 -0.59 1.36
N ARG A 85 12.88 -1.63 2.08
CA ARG A 85 13.53 -2.06 3.33
C ARG A 85 14.97 -2.52 3.13
N ASN A 86 15.33 -2.97 1.94
CA ASN A 86 16.70 -3.35 1.60
C ASN A 86 17.57 -2.13 1.25
N GLN A 87 16.94 -1.00 0.88
CA GLN A 87 17.59 0.26 0.51
C GLN A 87 16.74 1.46 1.01
N PRO A 88 16.75 1.78 2.32
CA PRO A 88 15.80 2.73 2.90
C PRO A 88 15.85 4.16 2.34
N ASP A 89 16.99 4.56 1.75
CA ASP A 89 17.13 5.86 1.07
C ASP A 89 16.29 5.94 -0.23
N SER A 90 15.89 4.79 -0.79
CA SER A 90 14.97 4.68 -1.91
C SER A 90 13.53 4.80 -1.39
N GLN A 91 13.03 6.05 -1.33
CA GLN A 91 11.72 6.37 -0.78
C GLN A 91 10.90 7.30 -1.70
N ALA A 92 9.58 7.26 -1.53
CA ALA A 92 8.65 8.16 -2.19
C ALA A 92 7.41 8.43 -1.31
N THR A 93 6.78 9.58 -1.48
CA THR A 93 5.42 9.78 -0.99
C THR A 93 4.41 9.10 -1.91
N TRP A 94 3.25 8.73 -1.41
CA TRP A 94 2.17 8.13 -2.20
C TRP A 94 0.78 8.52 -1.71
N HIS A 95 -0.21 8.33 -2.57
CA HIS A 95 -1.63 8.46 -2.22
C HIS A 95 -2.49 7.37 -2.88
N SER A 96 -3.61 7.01 -2.24
CA SER A 96 -4.58 6.06 -2.82
C SER A 96 -5.47 6.74 -3.85
N THR A 97 -5.82 6.00 -4.91
CA THR A 97 -6.86 6.42 -5.87
C THR A 97 -8.28 6.13 -5.38
N LYS A 98 -8.44 5.24 -4.39
CA LYS A 98 -9.71 4.96 -3.72
C LYS A 98 -9.89 5.84 -2.48
N VAL A 99 -11.14 6.23 -2.23
CA VAL A 99 -11.61 6.84 -0.97
C VAL A 99 -12.10 5.71 -0.06
N PHE A 100 -11.74 5.77 1.22
CA PHE A 100 -12.09 4.81 2.25
C PHE A 100 -13.01 5.47 3.28
N GLU A 101 -14.25 5.05 3.26
CA GLU A 101 -15.29 5.48 4.19
C GLU A 101 -15.31 4.57 5.42
N SER A 102 -15.85 5.10 6.52
CA SER A 102 -16.07 4.39 7.79
C SER A 102 -17.27 3.45 7.72
#